data_AF-A0ABD5XS72-F1
#
_entry.id   AF-A0ABD5XS72-F1
#
_cell.length_a   1.000
_cell.length_b   1.000
_cell.length_c   1.000
_cell.angle_alpha   90.00
_cell.angle_beta   90.00
_cell.angle_gamma   90.00
#
_symmetry.space_group_name_H-M   'P 1'
#
loop_
_entity.id
_entity.type
_entity.pdbx_description
1 polymer ?
#
loop_
_entity_poly.entity_id
_entity_poly.type
_entity_poly.pdbx_seq_one_letter_code
_entity_poly.pdbx_strand_id
1 'polypeptide(L)' 'MTVDIEGIGDQGDGIARVDRGYVIIVPDTEKGERVRIQVTSVKQNVAFAEVVDRVERHQYE' A
#
# COMPACT_ATOMS: atom_id res chain seq x y z
N MET A 1 2.08 -9.55 -0.14
CA MET A 1 2.23 -9.10 1.27
C MET A 1 1.03 -8.25 1.64
N THR A 2 0.73 -8.04 2.93
CA THR A 2 -0.37 -7.15 3.34
C THR A 2 0.21 -5.87 3.93
N VAL A 3 -0.34 -4.73 3.53
CA VAL A 3 0.11 -3.40 3.99
C VAL A 3 -1.10 -2.55 4.38
N ASP A 4 -0.87 -1.59 5.27
CA ASP A 4 -1.81 -0.52 5.56
C ASP A 4 -1.40 0.73 4.77
N ILE A 5 -2.37 1.38 4.13
CA ILE A 5 -2.15 2.63 3.40
C ILE A 5 -2.20 3.79 4.41
N GLU A 6 -1.05 4.40 4.66
CA GLU A 6 -0.87 5.42 5.69
C GLU A 6 -1.14 6.85 5.16
N GLY A 7 -1.03 7.04 3.85
CA GLY A 7 -1.21 8.33 3.20
C GLY A 7 -1.43 8.23 1.70
N ILE A 8 -1.61 9.39 1.08
CA ILE A 8 -1.79 9.56 -0.36
C ILE A 8 -0.71 10.49 -0.86
N GLY A 9 -0.02 10.11 -1.93
CA GLY A 9 0.98 10.91 -2.61
C GLY A 9 0.36 11.94 -3.55
N ASP A 10 1.20 12.83 -4.09
CA ASP A 10 0.74 13.98 -4.89
C ASP A 10 0.00 13.59 -6.18
N GLN A 11 0.24 12.39 -6.70
CA GLN A 11 -0.44 11.86 -7.90
C GLN A 11 -1.71 11.07 -7.58
N GLY A 12 -2.09 10.96 -6.30
CA GLY A 12 -3.25 10.18 -5.86
C GLY A 12 -2.92 8.73 -5.48
N ASP A 13 -1.66 8.30 -5.58
CA ASP A 13 -1.25 6.95 -5.20
C ASP A 13 -1.25 6.76 -3.68
N GLY A 14 -1.65 5.59 -3.20
CA GLY A 14 -1.47 5.19 -1.82
C GLY A 14 -0.01 4.98 -1.46
N ILE A 15 0.32 5.38 -0.23
CA ILE A 15 1.66 5.24 0.34
C ILE A 15 1.57 4.31 1.55
N ALA A 16 2.29 3.20 1.47
CA ALA A 16 2.57 2.32 2.60
C ALA A 16 4.05 2.41 2.99
N ARG A 17 4.34 2.35 4.28
CA ARG A 17 5.71 2.26 4.80
C ARG A 17 5.92 0.91 5.45
N VAL A 18 7.04 0.28 5.14
CA VAL A 18 7.45 -0.98 5.77
C VAL A 18 8.80 -0.77 6.48
N ASP A 19 9.24 -1.79 7.21
CA ASP A 19 10.41 -1.71 8.08
C ASP A 19 11.64 -1.05 7.43
N ARG A 20 12.37 -0.28 8.25
CA ARG A 20 13.58 0.48 7.86
C ARG A 20 13.35 1.63 6.87
N GLY A 21 12.10 2.08 6.69
CA GLY A 21 11.78 3.28 5.91
C GLY A 21 11.61 3.04 4.42
N TYR A 22 11.43 1.79 4.00
CA TYR A 22 11.07 1.47 2.62
C TYR A 22 9.66 1.96 2.32
N VAL A 23 9.51 2.73 1.24
CA VAL A 23 8.23 3.27 0.79
C VAL A 23 7.68 2.38 -0.31
N ILE A 24 6.41 2.01 -0.21
CA ILE A 24 5.69 1.27 -1.23
C ILE A 24 4.60 2.19 -1.79
N ILE A 25 4.61 2.38 -3.11
CA ILE A 25 3.61 3.14 -3.86
C ILE A 25 2.59 2.14 -4.42
N VAL A 26 1.32 2.38 -4.12
CA VAL A 26 0.20 1.50 -4.47
C VAL A 26 -0.92 2.34 -5.13
N PRO A 27 -1.10 2.28 -6.46
CA PRO A 27 -2.16 3.01 -7.14
C PRO A 27 -3.53 2.49 -6.73
N ASP A 28 -4.57 3.29 -7.00
CA ASP A 28 -5.98 2.95 -6.77
C ASP A 28 -6.32 2.57 -5.31
N THR A 29 -5.64 3.17 -4.33
CA THR A 29 -5.91 2.93 -2.90
C THR A 29 -6.14 4.21 -2.12
N GLU A 30 -6.85 4.09 -1.00
CA GLU A 30 -7.22 5.20 -0.13
C GLU A 30 -6.57 5.07 1.25
N LYS A 31 -6.39 6.21 1.93
CA LYS A 31 -5.82 6.24 3.28
C LYS A 31 -6.71 5.45 4.25
N GLY A 32 -6.09 4.55 5.00
CA GLY A 32 -6.76 3.69 5.97
C GLY A 32 -7.16 2.32 5.43
N GLU A 33 -7.01 2.07 4.13
CA GLU A 33 -7.21 0.75 3.55
C GLU A 33 -6.13 -0.24 4.01
N ARG A 34 -6.53 -1.51 4.13
CA ARG A 34 -5.63 -2.64 4.30
C ARG A 34 -5.73 -3.55 3.08
N VAL A 35 -4.66 -3.63 2.32
CA VAL A 35 -4.65 -4.33 1.02
C VAL A 35 -3.56 -5.39 0.97
N ARG A 36 -3.86 -6.49 0.28
CA ARG A 36 -2.82 -7.42 -0.15
C ARG A 36 -2.27 -6.92 -1.47
N ILE A 37 -0.95 -6.79 -1.52
CA ILE A 37 -0.23 -6.29 -2.69
C ILE A 37 0.75 -7.32 -3.26
N GLN A 38 1.03 -7.16 -4.54
CA GLN A 38 2.12 -7.80 -5.26
C GLN A 38 3.09 -6.72 -5.76
N VAL A 39 4.35 -6.81 -5.33
CA VAL A 39 5.41 -5.89 -5.79
C VAL A 39 5.75 -6.19 -7.24
N THR A 40 5.68 -5.18 -8.09
CA THR A 40 5.97 -5.26 -9.53
C THR A 40 7.36 -4.74 -9.87
N SER A 41 7.89 -3.80 -9.08
CA SER A 41 9.22 -3.25 -9.28
C SER A 41 9.83 -2.74 -7.96
N VAL A 42 11.14 -2.89 -7.81
CA VAL A 42 11.91 -2.37 -6.68
C VAL A 42 13.01 -1.46 -7.19
N LYS A 43 13.10 -0.27 -6.62
CA LYS A 43 14.20 0.69 -6.76
C LYS A 43 14.85 0.88 -5.38
N GLN A 44 15.95 1.63 -5.32
CA GLN A 44 16.82 1.78 -4.13
C GLN A 44 16.07 1.73 -2.78
N ASN A 45 15.13 2.65 -2.54
CA ASN A 45 14.34 2.74 -1.30
C ASN A 45 12.82 2.76 -1.53
N VAL A 46 12.37 2.49 -2.77
CA VAL A 46 10.97 2.60 -3.18
C VAL A 46 10.57 1.36 -3.96
N ALA A 47 9.43 0.78 -3.62
CA ALA A 47 8.79 -0.29 -4.39
C ALA A 47 7.47 0.19 -5.00
N PHE A 48 7.15 -0.35 -6.17
CA PHE A 48 5.85 -0.20 -6.82
C PHE A 48 5.11 -1.52 -6.70
N ALA A 49 3.81 -1.47 -6.39
CA ALA A 49 3.02 -2.66 -6.19
C ALA A 49 1.57 -2.46 -6.66
N GLU A 50 0.91 -3.55 -7.01
CA GLU A 50 -0.51 -3.56 -7.39
C GLU A 50 -1.34 -4.27 -6.32
N VAL A 51 -2.59 -3.85 -6.16
CA VAL A 51 -3.55 -4.52 -5.28
C VAL A 51 -3.97 -5.85 -5.91
N VAL A 52 -3.79 -6.93 -5.17
CA VAL A 52 -4.27 -8.27 -5.56
C VAL A 52 -5.47 -8.72 -4.73
N ASP A 53 -5.72 -8.08 -3.58
CA ASP A 53 -6.90 -8.34 -2.75
C ASP A 53 -7.18 -7.14 -1.83
N ARG A 54 -8.45 -6.77 -1.65
CA ARG A 54 -8.87 -5.75 -0.67
C ARG A 54 -9.41 -6.46 0.55
N VAL A 55 -8.67 -6.36 1.66
CA VAL A 55 -9.10 -6.99 2.91
C VAL A 55 -10.13 -6.07 3.54
N GLU A 56 -11.41 -6.34 3.32
CA GLU A 56 -12.47 -5.66 4.04
C GLU A 56 -12.22 -5.86 5.54
N ARG A 57 -11.95 -4.78 6.26
CA ARG A 57 -12.10 -4.79 7.70
C ARG A 57 -13.59 -4.87 7.95
N HIS A 58 -14.14 -6.09 7.99
CA HIS A 58 -15.37 -6.34 8.73
C HIS A 58 -15.10 -5.85 10.16
N GLN A 59 -15.55 -4.63 10.45
CA GLN A 59 -15.63 -4.14 11.82
C GLN A 59 -16.57 -5.12 12.52
N TYR A 60 -16.01 -5.94 13.40
CA TYR A 60 -16.82 -6.74 14.32
C TYR A 60 -17.60 -5.76 15.19
N GLU A 61 -18.93 -5.96 15.18
CA GLU A 61 -20.04 -5.45 16.03
C GLU A 61 -19.78 -4.27 16.98
#